data_AF-A0A4Z0EH66-F1
#
_entry.id   AF-A0A4Z0EH66-F1
#
_cell.length_a   1.000
_cell.length_b   1.000
_cell.length_c   1.000
_cell.angle_alpha   90.00
_cell.angle_beta   90.00
_cell.angle_gamma   90.00
#
_symmetry.space_group_name_H-M   'P 1'
#
loop_
_entity.id
_entity.type
_entity.pdbx_description
1 polymer ?
#
loop_
_entity_poly.entity_id
_entity_poly.type
_entity_poly.pdbx_seq_one_letter_code
_entity_poly.pdbx_strand_id
1 'polypeptide(L)'
;MLALASSFSPARANDSAATLDAGGLVLVRDAEIELASEDLRIAIDRIGVDYVFRNRSKAPRTLRLAFPLPPIDGAELSFSALSLPVRGSANFVGFTVKADGQTIEPALEERAFHGTQEVTERLTRHGLPLNPLRREDLETALKRLSPADLQALHKADLLSDATFDAGAQWRSEAKFHWEQVFPADAELRLSHSYVPVTGNQFLSPKDAAAREFRARYCLDEAGLAGIRRLAAAKPEGYTRAFEVPYIVTTARNWAGRIGRFTLTVDKGRADALVSFCRQGVRKTGPTTFVWEARDYVPDSDLRVLLVSNDPAFLGDR
;
A
#
# COMPACT_ATOMS: atom_id res chain seq x y z
N MET A 1 24.84 7.21 -24.22
CA MET A 1 24.01 6.46 -23.26
C MET A 1 23.02 7.42 -22.65
N LEU A 2 21.77 7.39 -23.12
CA LEU A 2 20.68 8.21 -22.58
C LEU A 2 20.06 7.43 -21.42
N ALA A 3 20.11 7.98 -20.21
CA ALA A 3 19.50 7.38 -19.03
C ALA A 3 17.96 7.53 -19.13
N LEU A 4 17.24 6.41 -19.19
CA LEU A 4 15.79 6.40 -18.97
C LEU A 4 15.54 6.61 -17.47
N ALA A 5 14.91 7.72 -17.12
CA ALA A 5 14.36 7.95 -15.81
C ALA A 5 13.08 7.12 -15.66
N SER A 6 13.12 6.06 -14.85
CA SER A 6 11.93 5.31 -14.43
C SER A 6 11.09 6.17 -13.48
N SER A 7 9.97 6.68 -13.98
CA SER A 7 8.94 7.32 -13.17
C SER A 7 8.12 6.26 -12.46
N PHE A 8 8.49 5.92 -11.22
CA PHE A 8 7.59 5.16 -10.34
C PHE A 8 6.31 5.96 -10.11
N SER A 9 5.18 5.44 -10.57
CA SER A 9 3.87 5.99 -10.19
C SER A 9 3.59 5.61 -8.73
N PRO A 10 3.26 6.55 -7.84
CA PRO A 10 2.98 6.22 -6.45
C PRO A 10 1.73 5.33 -6.35
N ALA A 11 1.82 4.31 -5.50
CA ALA A 11 0.72 3.44 -5.08
C ALA A 11 -0.46 4.24 -4.48
N ARG A 12 -1.66 3.65 -4.34
CA ARG A 12 -2.89 4.28 -3.78
C ARG A 12 -3.51 3.39 -2.68
N ALA A 13 -3.85 3.96 -1.54
CA ALA A 13 -4.35 3.29 -0.32
C ALA A 13 -4.88 4.31 0.71
N ASN A 14 -6.06 4.89 0.45
CA ASN A 14 -6.95 5.59 1.39
C ASN A 14 -8.28 5.81 0.67
N ASP A 15 -9.37 5.78 1.43
CA ASP A 15 -10.72 5.71 0.92
C ASP A 15 -11.11 6.93 0.11
N SER A 16 -11.85 6.67 -0.95
CA SER A 16 -12.62 7.71 -1.62
C SER A 16 -13.96 7.14 -2.06
N ALA A 17 -14.93 8.03 -2.27
CA ALA A 17 -16.08 7.68 -3.07
C ALA A 17 -15.61 7.19 -4.45
N ALA A 18 -16.36 6.30 -5.07
CA ALA A 18 -16.04 5.73 -6.37
C ALA A 18 -17.29 5.59 -7.24
N THR A 19 -17.11 5.67 -8.56
CA THR A 19 -18.10 5.26 -9.55
C THR A 19 -17.59 4.04 -10.29
N LEU A 20 -18.50 3.20 -10.78
CA LEU A 20 -18.16 2.13 -11.70
C LEU A 20 -18.17 2.68 -13.13
N ASP A 21 -17.03 2.64 -13.82
CA ASP A 21 -16.89 3.00 -15.23
C ASP A 21 -16.44 1.77 -16.05
N ALA A 22 -16.36 1.88 -17.37
CA ALA A 22 -15.95 0.83 -18.29
C ALA A 22 -14.55 0.24 -17.98
N GLY A 23 -13.70 0.98 -17.25
CA GLY A 23 -12.36 0.55 -16.79
C GLY A 23 -12.27 0.13 -15.31
N GLY A 24 -13.40 -0.08 -14.63
CA GLY A 24 -13.47 -0.45 -13.21
C GLY A 24 -13.79 0.71 -12.26
N LEU A 25 -13.49 0.56 -10.97
CA LEU A 25 -13.78 1.59 -9.97
C LEU A 25 -12.91 2.83 -10.11
N VAL A 26 -13.53 3.98 -10.30
CA VAL A 26 -12.86 5.29 -10.40
C VAL A 26 -13.18 6.09 -9.16
N LEU A 27 -12.16 6.59 -8.44
CA LEU A 27 -12.37 7.44 -7.28
C LEU A 27 -13.00 8.77 -7.74
N VAL A 28 -14.13 9.14 -7.13
CA VAL A 28 -14.87 10.37 -7.40
C VAL A 28 -14.88 11.28 -6.18
N ARG A 29 -15.10 12.57 -6.45
CA ARG A 29 -15.23 13.58 -5.42
C ARG A 29 -16.69 13.69 -4.96
N ASP A 30 -16.93 13.70 -3.65
CA ASP A 30 -18.22 14.11 -3.08
C ASP A 30 -18.07 15.44 -2.35
N ALA A 31 -18.94 16.40 -2.68
CA ALA A 31 -18.88 17.77 -2.15
C ALA A 31 -19.63 17.97 -0.83
N GLU A 32 -20.43 16.98 -0.40
CA GLU A 32 -21.29 17.04 0.79
C GLU A 32 -20.80 16.16 1.93
N ILE A 33 -20.01 15.13 1.63
CA ILE A 33 -19.36 14.28 2.64
C ILE A 33 -17.98 14.84 2.97
N GLU A 34 -17.82 15.34 4.19
CA GLU A 34 -16.53 15.76 4.72
C GLU A 34 -15.86 14.67 5.54
N LEU A 35 -14.54 14.67 5.57
CA LEU A 35 -13.76 13.85 6.49
C LEU A 35 -13.43 14.69 7.75
N ALA A 36 -14.25 14.54 8.78
CA ALA A 36 -14.12 15.31 10.02
C ALA A 36 -12.93 14.87 10.88
N SER A 37 -12.60 13.57 10.90
CA SER A 37 -11.45 13.04 11.64
C SER A 37 -10.85 11.81 10.94
N GLU A 38 -9.53 11.69 10.96
CA GLU A 38 -8.79 10.47 10.59
C GLU A 38 -7.74 10.16 11.66
N ASP A 39 -7.88 9.03 12.34
CA ASP A 39 -6.89 8.48 13.26
C ASP A 39 -6.20 7.29 12.61
N LEU A 40 -5.05 7.56 12.00
CA LEU A 40 -4.21 6.61 11.27
C LEU A 40 -3.15 6.01 12.20
N ARG A 41 -3.08 4.69 12.26
CA ARG A 41 -2.06 3.92 12.98
C ARG A 41 -1.28 3.06 12.00
N ILE A 42 0.03 3.25 11.95
CA ILE A 42 0.95 2.50 11.08
C ILE A 42 1.92 1.72 11.96
N ALA A 43 1.91 0.40 11.80
CA ALA A 43 2.91 -0.52 12.32
C ALA A 43 3.36 -1.47 11.19
N ILE A 44 4.43 -2.21 11.43
CA ILE A 44 4.97 -3.16 10.43
C ILE A 44 4.00 -4.31 10.13
N ASP A 45 3.23 -4.74 11.13
CA ASP A 45 2.32 -5.88 11.05
C ASP A 45 0.85 -5.47 10.86
N ARG A 46 0.54 -4.16 10.92
CA ARG A 46 -0.84 -3.67 10.85
C ARG A 46 -0.93 -2.19 10.54
N ILE A 47 -1.84 -1.86 9.65
CA ILE A 47 -2.37 -0.51 9.49
C ILE A 47 -3.82 -0.52 10.00
N GLY A 48 -4.15 0.43 10.85
CA GLY A 48 -5.50 0.69 11.33
C GLY A 48 -5.88 2.12 11.06
N VAL A 49 -7.12 2.37 10.64
CA VAL A 49 -7.61 3.71 10.35
C VAL A 49 -9.00 3.86 10.91
N ASP A 50 -9.22 4.86 11.75
CA ASP A 50 -10.56 5.23 12.21
C ASP A 50 -10.93 6.59 11.60
N TYR A 51 -12.00 6.60 10.81
CA TYR A 51 -12.56 7.79 10.19
C TYR A 51 -13.82 8.24 10.90
N VAL A 52 -14.03 9.55 10.93
CA VAL A 52 -15.33 10.18 11.17
C VAL A 52 -15.67 10.99 9.95
N PHE A 53 -16.70 10.57 9.23
CA PHE A 53 -17.27 11.32 8.11
C PHE A 53 -18.49 12.09 8.59
N ARG A 54 -18.77 13.26 8.00
CA ARG A 54 -20.02 13.99 8.22
C ARG A 54 -20.71 14.29 6.90
N ASN A 55 -21.98 13.94 6.81
CA ASN A 55 -22.83 14.37 5.70
C ASN A 55 -23.42 15.73 6.03
N ARG A 56 -23.08 16.75 5.24
CA ARG A 56 -23.56 18.12 5.47
C ARG A 56 -24.91 18.40 4.81
N SER A 57 -25.43 17.47 4.01
CA SER A 57 -26.70 17.62 3.33
C SER A 57 -27.88 17.23 4.23
N LYS A 58 -29.08 17.73 3.91
CA LYS A 58 -30.33 17.42 4.63
C LYS A 58 -30.98 16.10 4.21
N ALA A 59 -30.34 15.33 3.34
CA ALA A 59 -30.81 14.03 2.88
C ALA A 59 -29.72 12.96 3.09
N PRO A 60 -30.09 11.69 3.33
CA PRO A 60 -29.12 10.62 3.32
C PRO A 60 -28.48 10.50 1.94
N ARG A 61 -27.20 10.15 1.91
CA ARG A 61 -26.46 9.92 0.66
C ARG A 61 -25.93 8.49 0.66
N THR A 62 -26.14 7.78 -0.43
CA THR A 62 -25.53 6.47 -0.64
C THR A 62 -24.39 6.62 -1.63
N LEU A 63 -23.19 6.25 -1.21
CA LEU A 63 -21.99 6.30 -2.05
C LEU A 63 -21.34 4.93 -2.09
N ARG A 64 -20.79 4.56 -3.24
CA ARG A 64 -19.83 3.47 -3.31
C ARG A 64 -18.49 3.95 -2.78
N LEU A 65 -17.97 3.31 -1.75
CA LEU A 65 -16.62 3.55 -1.28
C LEU A 65 -15.66 2.55 -1.90
N ALA A 66 -14.44 2.97 -2.15
CA ALA A 66 -13.38 2.08 -2.60
C ALA A 66 -12.10 2.32 -1.79
N PHE A 67 -11.51 1.21 -1.35
CA PHE A 67 -10.19 1.14 -0.74
C PHE A 67 -9.23 0.45 -1.72
N PRO A 68 -8.44 1.22 -2.50
CA PRO A 68 -7.45 0.66 -3.40
C PRO A 68 -6.26 0.08 -2.62
N LEU A 69 -5.70 -0.99 -3.14
CA LEU A 69 -4.41 -1.51 -2.69
C LEU A 69 -3.29 -1.01 -3.61
N PRO A 70 -2.03 -0.96 -3.10
CA PRO A 70 -0.87 -0.71 -3.95
C PRO A 70 -0.83 -1.68 -5.14
N PRO A 71 -0.52 -1.18 -6.36
CA PRO A 71 -0.33 -2.06 -7.50
C PRO A 71 0.88 -2.96 -7.27
N ILE A 72 0.80 -4.18 -7.77
CA ILE A 72 1.89 -5.17 -7.71
C ILE A 72 2.39 -5.37 -9.13
N ASP A 73 3.60 -4.90 -9.42
CA ASP A 73 4.20 -5.05 -10.75
C ASP A 73 5.03 -6.33 -10.83
N GLY A 74 4.58 -7.29 -11.62
CA GLY A 74 5.25 -8.58 -11.82
C GLY A 74 6.68 -8.44 -12.34
N ALA A 75 6.95 -7.45 -13.19
CA ALA A 75 8.28 -7.25 -13.78
C ALA A 75 9.31 -6.81 -12.72
N GLU A 76 8.85 -6.14 -11.67
CA GLU A 76 9.69 -5.69 -10.56
C GLU A 76 9.87 -6.76 -9.47
N LEU A 77 9.06 -7.83 -9.50
CA LEU A 77 9.08 -8.83 -8.43
C LEU A 77 10.36 -9.64 -8.37
N SER A 78 11.01 -9.91 -9.50
CA SER A 78 12.28 -10.66 -9.58
C SER A 78 13.42 -10.00 -8.79
N PHE A 79 13.29 -8.70 -8.51
CA PHE A 79 14.25 -7.90 -7.75
C PHE A 79 13.70 -7.45 -6.38
N SER A 80 12.52 -7.93 -5.99
CA SER A 80 11.84 -7.48 -4.78
C SER A 80 11.68 -8.62 -3.76
N ALA A 81 11.93 -8.30 -2.49
CA ALA A 81 11.60 -9.19 -1.38
C ALA A 81 10.19 -8.89 -0.82
N LEU A 82 9.21 -8.70 -1.72
CA LEU A 82 7.81 -8.53 -1.33
C LEU A 82 7.20 -9.89 -0.95
N SER A 83 6.43 -9.89 0.13
CA SER A 83 5.63 -11.01 0.58
C SER A 83 4.17 -10.59 0.78
N LEU A 84 3.24 -11.51 0.49
CA LEU A 84 1.83 -11.31 0.81
C LEU A 84 1.59 -11.68 2.28
N PRO A 85 0.90 -10.83 3.05
CA PRO A 85 0.50 -11.17 4.41
C PRO A 85 -0.34 -12.46 4.51
N VAL A 86 -1.29 -12.62 3.58
CA VAL A 86 -2.17 -13.79 3.50
C VAL A 86 -2.00 -14.46 2.14
N ARG A 87 -1.15 -15.48 2.08
CA ARG A 87 -0.90 -16.28 0.87
C ARG A 87 -2.17 -17.01 0.41
N GLY A 88 -2.36 -17.12 -0.91
CA GLY A 88 -3.50 -17.84 -1.51
C GLY A 88 -4.87 -17.20 -1.32
N SER A 89 -4.97 -16.03 -0.68
CA SER A 89 -6.23 -15.32 -0.47
C SER A 89 -6.48 -14.28 -1.56
N ALA A 90 -7.75 -14.14 -1.95
CA ALA A 90 -8.23 -12.98 -2.69
C ALA A 90 -7.99 -11.69 -1.88
N ASN A 91 -8.30 -11.74 -0.59
CA ASN A 91 -7.97 -10.72 0.39
C ASN A 91 -6.57 -10.95 0.98
N PHE A 92 -5.54 -10.68 0.18
CA PHE A 92 -4.15 -10.98 0.51
C PHE A 92 -3.54 -10.10 1.62
N VAL A 93 -4.21 -9.01 2.01
CA VAL A 93 -3.82 -8.12 3.12
C VAL A 93 -4.67 -8.30 4.37
N GLY A 94 -5.69 -9.17 4.33
CA GLY A 94 -6.62 -9.32 5.45
C GLY A 94 -7.41 -8.05 5.77
N PHE A 95 -7.81 -7.30 4.74
CA PHE A 95 -8.59 -6.07 4.88
C PHE A 95 -9.94 -6.36 5.53
N THR A 96 -10.26 -5.57 6.55
CA THR A 96 -11.55 -5.55 7.22
C THR A 96 -12.05 -4.13 7.32
N VAL A 97 -13.36 -3.93 7.16
CA VAL A 97 -14.05 -2.65 7.29
C VAL A 97 -15.26 -2.78 8.19
N LYS A 98 -15.52 -1.76 9.00
CA LYS A 98 -16.74 -1.64 9.81
C LYS A 98 -17.34 -0.25 9.69
N ALA A 99 -18.67 -0.16 9.69
CA ALA A 99 -19.43 1.07 9.82
C ALA A 99 -20.20 1.07 11.14
N ASP A 100 -19.99 2.08 11.98
CA ASP A 100 -20.60 2.19 13.32
C ASP A 100 -20.49 0.88 14.14
N GLY A 101 -19.35 0.20 14.01
CA GLY A 101 -19.05 -1.07 14.68
C GLY A 101 -19.60 -2.33 13.99
N GLN A 102 -20.44 -2.20 12.98
CA GLN A 102 -20.96 -3.33 12.19
C GLN A 102 -19.98 -3.71 11.08
N THR A 103 -19.63 -5.00 10.98
CA THR A 103 -18.77 -5.52 9.92
C THR A 103 -19.44 -5.38 8.56
N ILE A 104 -18.65 -4.91 7.59
CA ILE A 104 -19.02 -4.86 6.18
C ILE A 104 -18.18 -5.91 5.45
N GLU A 105 -18.80 -6.68 4.57
CA GLU A 105 -18.11 -7.57 3.64
C GLU A 105 -17.90 -6.81 2.32
N PRO A 106 -16.69 -6.28 2.05
CA PRO A 106 -16.44 -5.55 0.81
C PRO A 106 -16.32 -6.53 -0.36
N ALA A 107 -16.81 -6.11 -1.51
CA ALA A 107 -16.49 -6.77 -2.77
C ALA A 107 -15.04 -6.45 -3.19
N LEU A 108 -14.37 -7.39 -3.83
CA LEU A 108 -13.02 -7.22 -4.38
C LEU A 108 -13.09 -7.11 -5.90
N GLU A 109 -12.56 -6.04 -6.45
CA GLU A 109 -12.25 -5.90 -7.87
C GLU A 109 -10.74 -6.11 -8.08
N GLU A 110 -10.38 -7.04 -8.98
CA GLU A 110 -8.99 -7.25 -9.42
C GLU A 110 -8.89 -6.99 -10.93
N ARG A 111 -7.84 -6.29 -11.33
CA ARG A 111 -7.53 -5.93 -12.71
C ARG A 111 -6.04 -6.17 -12.98
N ALA A 112 -5.70 -6.44 -14.23
CA ALA A 112 -4.31 -6.60 -14.65
C ALA A 112 -4.01 -5.75 -15.88
N PHE A 113 -2.84 -5.12 -15.88
CA PHE A 113 -2.40 -4.22 -16.94
C PHE A 113 -0.98 -4.55 -17.40
N HIS A 114 -0.73 -4.50 -18.70
CA HIS A 114 0.61 -4.44 -19.26
C HIS A 114 0.82 -3.03 -19.84
N GLY A 115 1.69 -2.24 -19.21
CA GLY A 115 1.71 -0.79 -19.43
C GLY A 115 0.34 -0.16 -19.14
N THR A 116 -0.28 0.44 -20.16
CA THR A 116 -1.63 1.01 -20.09
C THR A 116 -2.72 0.09 -20.62
N GLN A 117 -2.36 -1.07 -21.19
CA GLN A 117 -3.32 -2.01 -21.76
C GLN A 117 -3.87 -2.90 -20.67
N GLU A 118 -5.20 -2.97 -20.52
CA GLU A 118 -5.84 -3.97 -19.67
C GLU A 118 -5.72 -5.36 -20.32
N VAL A 119 -5.26 -6.33 -19.52
CA VAL A 119 -5.04 -7.73 -19.93
C VAL A 119 -5.79 -8.72 -19.04
N THR A 120 -6.67 -8.22 -18.16
CA THR A 120 -7.49 -8.99 -17.22
C THR A 120 -8.11 -10.23 -17.87
N GLU A 121 -9.02 -10.06 -18.84
CA GLU A 121 -9.71 -11.17 -19.50
C GLU A 121 -8.76 -12.15 -20.20
N ARG A 122 -7.64 -11.64 -20.74
CA ARG A 122 -6.65 -12.50 -21.39
C ARG A 122 -6.03 -13.45 -20.36
N LEU A 123 -5.61 -12.94 -19.21
CA LEU A 123 -5.03 -13.76 -18.14
C LEU A 123 -6.07 -14.74 -17.57
N THR A 124 -7.30 -14.27 -17.30
CA THR A 124 -8.35 -15.12 -16.72
C THR A 124 -8.74 -16.28 -17.64
N ARG A 125 -8.75 -16.07 -18.97
CA ARG A 125 -9.02 -17.16 -19.95
C ARG A 125 -7.96 -18.25 -19.92
N HIS A 126 -6.72 -17.92 -19.57
CA HIS A 126 -5.64 -18.88 -19.39
C HIS A 126 -5.57 -19.43 -17.94
N GLY A 127 -6.50 -19.06 -17.07
CA GLY A 127 -6.51 -19.48 -15.67
C GLY A 127 -5.33 -18.92 -14.86
N LEU A 128 -4.69 -17.84 -15.31
CA LEU A 128 -3.58 -17.20 -14.61
C LEU A 128 -4.13 -16.28 -13.50
N PRO A 129 -3.53 -16.29 -12.28
CA PRO A 129 -3.91 -15.34 -11.25
C PRO A 129 -3.54 -13.91 -11.67
N LEU A 130 -4.41 -12.95 -11.39
CA LEU A 130 -4.17 -11.54 -11.73
C LEU A 130 -3.09 -10.90 -10.87
N ASN A 131 -2.90 -11.37 -9.63
CA ASN A 131 -1.85 -10.92 -8.71
C ASN A 131 -0.61 -11.81 -8.84
N PRO A 132 0.52 -11.31 -9.40
CA PRO A 132 1.75 -12.07 -9.56
C PRO A 132 2.38 -12.58 -8.26
N LEU A 133 2.05 -12.00 -7.11
CA LEU A 133 2.55 -12.47 -5.82
C LEU A 133 1.83 -13.73 -5.31
N ARG A 134 0.74 -14.18 -5.97
CA ARG A 134 0.18 -15.52 -5.78
C ARG A 134 1.07 -16.57 -6.49
N ARG A 135 2.33 -16.65 -6.07
CA ARG A 135 3.41 -17.38 -6.76
C ARG A 135 3.08 -18.86 -6.99
N GLU A 136 2.53 -19.53 -5.98
CA GLU A 136 2.14 -20.95 -6.06
C GLU A 136 1.01 -21.17 -7.07
N ASP A 137 -0.01 -20.32 -7.06
CA ASP A 137 -1.11 -20.37 -8.03
C ASP A 137 -0.61 -20.08 -9.44
N LEU A 138 0.29 -19.11 -9.58
CA LEU A 138 0.87 -18.71 -10.86
C LEU A 138 1.71 -19.85 -11.45
N GLU A 139 2.62 -20.42 -10.67
CA GLU A 139 3.45 -21.57 -11.08
C GLU A 139 2.57 -22.76 -11.48
N THR A 140 1.52 -23.05 -10.69
CA THR A 140 0.58 -24.13 -10.98
C THR A 140 -0.23 -23.88 -12.25
N ALA A 141 -0.60 -22.63 -12.53
CA ALA A 141 -1.30 -22.25 -13.76
C ALA A 141 -0.36 -22.33 -14.98
N LEU A 142 0.87 -21.81 -14.88
CA LEU A 142 1.86 -21.85 -15.97
C LEU A 142 2.21 -23.28 -16.39
N LYS A 143 2.38 -24.21 -15.44
CA LYS A 143 2.62 -25.64 -15.73
C LYS A 143 1.48 -26.34 -16.47
N ARG A 144 0.27 -25.77 -16.47
CA ARG A 144 -0.91 -26.31 -17.18
C ARG A 144 -1.07 -25.77 -18.59
N LEU A 145 -0.35 -24.71 -18.96
CA LEU A 145 -0.43 -24.11 -20.29
C LEU A 145 0.29 -24.96 -21.33
N SER A 146 -0.22 -24.95 -22.56
CA SER A 146 0.47 -25.57 -23.68
C SER A 146 1.72 -24.75 -24.07
N PRO A 147 2.72 -25.37 -24.73
CA PRO A 147 3.85 -24.61 -25.27
C PRO A 147 3.43 -23.47 -26.22
N ALA A 148 2.33 -23.66 -26.96
CA ALA A 148 1.79 -22.63 -27.84
C ALA A 148 1.21 -21.44 -27.05
N ASP A 149 0.51 -21.70 -25.95
CA ASP A 149 -0.02 -20.64 -25.07
C ASP A 149 1.11 -19.88 -24.37
N LEU A 150 2.13 -20.58 -23.86
CA LEU A 150 3.31 -19.96 -23.28
C LEU A 150 4.02 -19.05 -24.29
N GLN A 151 4.20 -19.52 -25.52
CA GLN A 151 4.80 -18.73 -26.60
C GLN A 151 3.94 -17.51 -26.96
N ALA A 152 2.61 -17.66 -26.99
CA ALA A 152 1.69 -16.57 -27.29
C ALA A 152 1.71 -15.48 -26.21
N LEU A 153 1.74 -15.88 -24.94
CA LEU A 153 1.85 -14.97 -23.80
C LEU A 153 3.21 -14.25 -23.74
N HIS A 154 4.31 -14.97 -24.01
CA HIS A 154 5.63 -14.37 -24.11
C HIS A 154 5.72 -13.37 -25.27
N LYS A 155 5.19 -13.72 -26.46
CA LYS A 155 5.14 -12.79 -27.61
C LYS A 155 4.28 -11.55 -27.35
N ALA A 156 3.36 -11.62 -26.39
CA ALA A 156 2.54 -10.51 -25.94
C ALA A 156 3.16 -9.72 -24.79
N ASP A 157 4.42 -10.00 -24.43
CA ASP A 157 5.16 -9.40 -23.32
C ASP A 157 4.48 -9.59 -21.96
N LEU A 158 3.71 -10.67 -21.78
CA LEU A 158 3.06 -11.00 -20.50
C LEU A 158 3.88 -11.96 -19.64
N LEU A 159 4.84 -12.65 -20.25
CA LEU A 159 5.80 -13.52 -19.60
C LEU A 159 7.22 -13.19 -20.05
N SER A 160 8.19 -13.28 -19.15
CA SER A 160 9.60 -13.00 -19.45
C SER A 160 10.23 -13.98 -20.46
N ASP A 161 9.70 -15.20 -20.51
CA ASP A 161 10.09 -16.26 -21.45
C ASP A 161 8.88 -17.18 -21.71
N ALA A 162 8.98 -18.10 -22.68
CA ALA A 162 7.96 -19.07 -23.04
C ALA A 162 8.07 -20.38 -22.23
N THR A 163 8.28 -20.27 -20.92
CA THR A 163 8.52 -21.40 -20.01
C THR A 163 7.57 -21.36 -18.80
N PHE A 164 7.47 -22.47 -18.06
CA PHE A 164 6.59 -22.55 -16.88
C PHE A 164 7.15 -21.80 -15.65
N ASP A 165 8.44 -21.46 -15.66
CA ASP A 165 9.14 -20.69 -14.63
C ASP A 165 9.28 -19.20 -15.02
N ALA A 166 8.62 -18.77 -16.10
CA ALA A 166 8.67 -17.39 -16.56
C ALA A 166 8.07 -16.42 -15.54
N GLY A 167 8.73 -15.27 -15.39
CA GLY A 167 8.24 -14.17 -14.56
C GLY A 167 7.08 -13.44 -15.23
N ALA A 168 6.00 -13.21 -14.48
CA ALA A 168 4.89 -12.37 -14.90
C ALA A 168 5.37 -10.94 -15.21
N GLN A 169 4.87 -10.36 -16.31
CA GLN A 169 5.24 -9.01 -16.75
C GLN A 169 4.07 -8.01 -16.66
N TRP A 170 2.96 -8.39 -16.01
CA TRP A 170 1.83 -7.49 -15.81
C TRP A 170 1.80 -6.93 -14.39
N ARG A 171 1.14 -5.78 -14.29
CA ARG A 171 0.83 -5.08 -13.06
C ARG A 171 -0.59 -5.40 -12.61
N SER A 172 -0.73 -5.90 -11.40
CA SER A 172 -2.01 -6.14 -10.75
C SER A 172 -2.49 -4.87 -10.04
N GLU A 173 -3.78 -4.57 -10.15
CA GLU A 173 -4.48 -3.57 -9.34
C GLU A 173 -5.66 -4.24 -8.63
N ALA A 174 -5.81 -3.99 -7.33
CA ALA A 174 -6.89 -4.54 -6.52
C ALA A 174 -7.58 -3.43 -5.72
N LYS A 175 -8.92 -3.48 -5.63
CA LYS A 175 -9.73 -2.51 -4.88
C LYS A 175 -10.83 -3.23 -4.12
N PHE A 176 -10.91 -2.98 -2.81
CA PHE A 176 -12.10 -3.34 -2.03
C PHE A 176 -13.16 -2.27 -2.19
N HIS A 177 -14.44 -2.62 -2.28
CA HIS A 177 -15.51 -1.65 -2.41
C HIS A 177 -16.82 -2.12 -1.81
N TRP A 178 -17.64 -1.17 -1.37
CA TRP A 178 -18.96 -1.41 -0.79
C TRP A 178 -19.87 -0.19 -0.96
N GLU A 179 -21.18 -0.38 -0.85
CA GLU A 179 -22.13 0.72 -0.74
C GLU A 179 -22.21 1.19 0.71
N GLN A 180 -22.10 2.49 0.93
CA GLN A 180 -22.19 3.11 2.25
C GLN A 180 -23.29 4.17 2.26
N VAL A 181 -24.17 4.07 3.25
CA VAL A 181 -25.15 5.11 3.55
C VAL A 181 -24.55 6.08 4.56
N PHE A 182 -24.56 7.36 4.22
CA PHE A 182 -24.23 8.48 5.09
C PHE A 182 -25.53 9.14 5.52
N PRO A 183 -25.94 9.04 6.80
CA PRO A 183 -27.20 9.61 7.27
C PRO A 183 -27.21 11.14 7.11
N ALA A 184 -28.39 11.74 6.93
CA ALA A 184 -28.52 13.20 6.76
C ALA A 184 -28.03 13.96 8.00
N ASP A 185 -27.25 15.04 7.79
CA ASP A 185 -26.81 15.96 8.85
C ASP A 185 -26.20 15.26 10.07
N ALA A 186 -25.47 14.16 9.84
CA ALA A 186 -24.96 13.28 10.87
C ALA A 186 -23.54 12.79 10.57
N GLU A 187 -22.89 12.27 11.61
CA GLU A 187 -21.61 11.60 11.50
C GLU A 187 -21.79 10.10 11.23
N LEU A 188 -20.83 9.52 10.50
CA LEU A 188 -20.66 8.09 10.29
C LEU A 188 -19.23 7.72 10.70
N ARG A 189 -19.07 6.65 11.48
CA ARG A 189 -17.75 6.11 11.83
C ARG A 189 -17.40 4.95 10.93
N LEU A 190 -16.25 5.01 10.27
CA LEU A 190 -15.69 3.90 9.51
C LEU A 190 -14.35 3.49 10.10
N SER A 191 -14.12 2.18 10.27
CA SER A 191 -12.85 1.67 10.78
C SER A 191 -12.27 0.59 9.87
N HIS A 192 -11.02 0.75 9.48
CA HIS A 192 -10.27 -0.17 8.64
C HIS A 192 -9.14 -0.85 9.41
N SER A 193 -8.84 -2.09 9.04
CA SER A 193 -7.64 -2.79 9.49
C SER A 193 -7.14 -3.71 8.38
N TYR A 194 -5.83 -3.73 8.15
CA TYR A 194 -5.16 -4.64 7.22
C TYR A 194 -3.67 -4.77 7.56
N VAL A 195 -3.01 -5.78 7.02
CA VAL A 195 -1.56 -5.95 7.11
C VAL A 195 -0.92 -5.31 5.86
N PRO A 196 0.03 -4.38 6.02
CA PRO A 196 0.67 -3.77 4.86
C PRO A 196 1.52 -4.78 4.08
N VAL A 197 1.53 -4.66 2.76
CA VAL A 197 2.55 -5.31 1.93
C VAL A 197 3.85 -4.54 2.13
N THR A 198 4.81 -5.17 2.80
CA THR A 198 6.09 -4.53 3.15
C THR A 198 7.20 -4.98 2.23
N GLY A 199 8.02 -4.04 1.78
CA GLY A 199 9.30 -4.33 1.13
C GLY A 199 10.39 -4.42 2.18
N ASN A 200 11.25 -5.44 2.09
CA ASN A 200 12.48 -5.51 2.86
C ASN A 200 13.70 -5.40 1.95
N GLN A 201 14.73 -4.70 2.42
CA GLN A 201 15.96 -4.48 1.65
C GLN A 201 17.17 -4.41 2.57
N PHE A 202 18.32 -4.84 2.08
CA PHE A 202 19.59 -4.52 2.71
C PHE A 202 19.88 -3.03 2.51
N LEU A 203 20.42 -2.40 3.55
CA LEU A 203 20.72 -0.98 3.57
C LEU A 203 22.15 -0.77 4.07
N SER A 204 23.02 -0.27 3.19
CA SER A 204 24.35 0.16 3.60
C SER A 204 24.32 1.61 4.12
N PRO A 205 25.29 2.02 4.95
CA PRO A 205 25.44 3.42 5.34
C PRO A 205 25.65 4.39 4.17
N LYS A 206 26.23 3.91 3.07
CA LYS A 206 26.44 4.71 1.85
C LYS A 206 25.12 5.01 1.16
N ASP A 207 24.27 3.99 0.99
CA ASP A 207 22.95 4.14 0.37
C ASP A 207 22.04 5.01 1.26
N ALA A 208 22.09 4.81 2.58
CA ALA A 208 21.36 5.64 3.52
C ALA A 208 21.81 7.11 3.52
N ALA A 209 23.09 7.38 3.23
CA ALA A 209 23.64 8.73 3.14
C ALA A 209 23.30 9.42 1.81
N ALA A 210 22.84 8.68 0.80
CA ALA A 210 22.53 9.22 -0.51
C ALA A 210 21.38 10.24 -0.42
N ARG A 211 21.49 11.33 -1.18
CA ARG A 211 20.59 12.49 -1.08
C ARG A 211 19.13 12.09 -1.31
N GLU A 212 18.89 11.24 -2.29
CA GLU A 212 17.59 10.73 -2.67
C GLU A 212 16.96 9.86 -1.57
N PHE A 213 17.75 8.98 -0.93
CA PHE A 213 17.27 8.15 0.18
C PHE A 213 16.88 9.03 1.37
N ARG A 214 17.72 10.01 1.69
CA ARG A 214 17.46 10.95 2.78
C ARG A 214 16.23 11.81 2.52
N ALA A 215 16.06 12.30 1.29
CA ALA A 215 14.89 13.07 0.90
C ALA A 215 13.60 12.23 0.95
N ARG A 216 13.65 10.97 0.49
CA ARG A 216 12.50 10.05 0.46
C ARG A 216 11.92 9.76 1.83
N TYR A 217 12.78 9.62 2.85
CA TYR A 217 12.38 9.24 4.21
C TYR A 217 12.52 10.35 5.25
N CYS A 218 12.92 11.54 4.83
CA CYS A 218 13.32 12.64 5.71
C CYS A 218 14.34 12.20 6.77
N LEU A 219 15.34 11.42 6.34
CA LEU A 219 16.36 10.86 7.21
C LEU A 219 17.37 11.95 7.63
N ASP A 220 17.34 12.30 8.90
CA ASP A 220 18.25 13.25 9.52
C ASP A 220 19.61 12.61 9.89
N GLU A 221 20.54 13.42 10.41
CA GLU A 221 21.87 12.93 10.82
C GLU A 221 21.80 11.91 11.96
N ALA A 222 20.83 12.04 12.88
CA ALA A 222 20.67 11.13 14.00
C ALA A 222 20.20 9.74 13.52
N GLY A 223 19.25 9.70 12.58
CA GLY A 223 18.80 8.50 11.90
C GLY A 223 19.92 7.84 11.11
N LEU A 224 20.70 8.62 10.36
CA LEU A 224 21.88 8.12 9.63
C LEU A 224 22.95 7.55 10.57
N ALA A 225 23.21 8.20 11.71
CA ALA A 225 24.09 7.67 12.74
C ALA A 225 23.57 6.36 13.35
N GLY A 226 22.26 6.25 13.56
CA GLY A 226 21.61 5.02 13.98
C GLY A 226 21.81 3.89 12.96
N ILE A 227 21.64 4.17 11.67
CA ILE A 227 21.86 3.19 10.59
C ILE A 227 23.31 2.73 10.55
N ARG A 228 24.28 3.66 10.66
CA ARG A 228 25.72 3.34 10.77
C ARG A 228 26.00 2.38 11.92
N ARG A 229 25.40 2.62 13.09
CA ARG A 229 25.54 1.74 14.27
C ARG A 229 24.96 0.35 14.03
N LEU A 230 23.77 0.25 13.43
CA LEU A 230 23.16 -1.05 13.11
C LEU A 230 23.99 -1.81 12.08
N ALA A 231 24.46 -1.15 11.02
CA ALA A 231 25.30 -1.75 10.01
C ALA A 231 26.65 -2.24 10.57
N ALA A 232 27.30 -1.47 11.44
CA ALA A 232 28.57 -1.85 12.07
C ALA A 232 28.45 -3.05 13.03
N ALA A 233 27.24 -3.37 13.49
CA ALA A 233 26.98 -4.55 14.31
C ALA A 233 26.88 -5.85 13.49
N LYS A 234 26.99 -5.77 12.16
CA LYS A 234 26.97 -6.92 11.24
C LYS A 234 28.32 -7.02 10.51
N PRO A 235 28.91 -8.23 10.38
CA PRO A 235 30.18 -8.42 9.68
C PRO A 235 30.19 -7.86 8.24
N GLU A 236 29.04 -7.92 7.57
CA GLU A 236 28.87 -7.53 6.18
C GLU A 236 28.67 -6.01 5.99
N GLY A 237 28.53 -5.25 7.07
CA GLY A 237 28.43 -3.79 7.03
C GLY A 237 27.10 -3.24 6.49
N TYR A 238 26.03 -4.04 6.52
CA TYR A 238 24.68 -3.61 6.16
C TYR A 238 23.67 -3.89 7.29
N THR A 239 22.57 -3.15 7.30
CA THR A 239 21.38 -3.39 8.14
C THR A 239 20.19 -3.76 7.25
N ARG A 240 19.04 -4.08 7.83
CA ARG A 240 17.79 -4.28 7.08
C ARG A 240 16.84 -3.10 7.26
N ALA A 241 16.19 -2.70 6.18
CA ALA A 241 15.24 -1.60 6.12
C ALA A 241 13.91 -2.07 5.52
N PHE A 242 12.83 -1.43 5.97
CA PHE A 242 11.47 -1.71 5.55
C PHE A 242 10.75 -0.42 5.23
N GLU A 243 9.99 -0.44 4.15
CA GLU A 243 9.08 0.66 3.82
C GLU A 243 7.64 0.21 4.07
N VAL A 244 6.92 1.00 4.87
CA VAL A 244 5.46 0.89 5.01
C VAL A 244 4.85 2.13 4.33
N PRO A 245 4.34 2.00 3.10
CA PRO A 245 3.67 3.09 2.41
C PRO A 245 2.23 3.24 2.90
N TYR A 246 1.73 4.48 2.94
CA TYR A 246 0.32 4.78 3.14
C TYR A 246 -0.07 6.01 2.35
N ILE A 247 -1.21 5.98 1.68
CA ILE A 247 -1.65 7.10 0.87
C ILE A 247 -2.59 7.93 1.68
N VAL A 248 -2.40 9.23 1.66
CA VAL A 248 -3.28 10.16 2.39
C VAL A 248 -3.84 11.21 1.46
N THR A 249 -3.25 11.35 0.27
CA THR A 249 -3.67 12.36 -0.72
C THR A 249 -5.05 12.10 -1.33
N THR A 250 -5.55 10.86 -1.33
CA THR A 250 -6.90 10.55 -1.81
C THR A 250 -8.00 11.14 -0.93
N ALA A 251 -7.70 11.51 0.32
CA ALA A 251 -8.65 12.24 1.15
C ALA A 251 -9.06 13.61 0.56
N ARG A 252 -8.30 14.14 -0.42
CA ARG A 252 -8.70 15.33 -1.20
C ARG A 252 -9.96 15.11 -2.07
N ASN A 253 -10.41 13.87 -2.23
CA ASN A 253 -11.68 13.54 -2.89
C ASN A 253 -12.89 13.79 -1.98
N TRP A 254 -12.68 14.03 -0.68
CA TRP A 254 -13.75 14.44 0.23
C TRP A 254 -13.95 15.95 0.23
N ALA A 255 -15.06 16.40 0.80
CA ALA A 255 -15.35 17.82 0.91
C ALA A 255 -14.36 18.50 1.88
N GLY A 256 -13.67 19.52 1.38
CA GLY A 256 -12.84 20.41 2.22
C GLY A 256 -11.50 19.82 2.65
N ARG A 257 -11.15 20.06 3.91
CA ARG A 257 -9.89 19.66 4.57
C ARG A 257 -10.23 18.60 5.61
N ILE A 258 -9.27 17.74 5.98
CA ILE A 258 -9.45 16.80 7.07
C ILE A 258 -9.54 17.60 8.38
N GLY A 259 -10.66 17.54 9.09
CA GLY A 259 -10.87 18.37 10.29
C GLY A 259 -9.81 18.14 11.37
N ARG A 260 -9.63 16.89 11.80
CA ARG A 260 -8.51 16.45 12.65
C ARG A 260 -7.81 15.25 12.04
N PHE A 261 -6.48 15.24 12.09
CA PHE A 261 -5.69 14.12 11.60
C PHE A 261 -4.67 13.73 12.67
N THR A 262 -4.67 12.46 13.06
CA THR A 262 -3.69 11.87 13.98
C THR A 262 -2.95 10.75 13.26
N LEU A 263 -1.64 10.86 13.13
CA LEU A 263 -0.76 9.77 12.69
C LEU A 263 -0.03 9.21 13.91
N THR A 264 -0.27 7.94 14.21
CA THR A 264 0.53 7.16 15.16
C THR A 264 1.40 6.17 14.39
N VAL A 265 2.71 6.26 14.54
CA VAL A 265 3.66 5.29 14.00
C VAL A 265 4.25 4.48 15.15
N ASP A 266 4.07 3.16 15.09
CA ASP A 266 4.69 2.21 16.03
C ASP A 266 5.81 1.45 15.32
N LYS A 267 7.05 1.66 15.78
CA LYS A 267 8.23 0.95 15.24
C LYS A 267 8.41 -0.45 15.82
N GLY A 268 7.47 -0.94 16.64
CA GLY A 268 7.37 -2.30 17.17
C GLY A 268 8.38 -2.65 18.26
N ARG A 269 9.63 -2.18 18.16
CA ARG A 269 10.71 -2.50 19.11
C ARG A 269 11.54 -1.28 19.47
N ALA A 270 11.97 -1.17 20.74
CA ALA A 270 12.61 0.04 21.26
C ALA A 270 13.98 0.35 20.64
N ASP A 271 14.65 -0.66 20.08
CA ASP A 271 15.97 -0.58 19.43
C ASP A 271 15.92 -0.46 17.90
N ALA A 272 14.74 -0.59 17.26
CA ALA A 272 14.57 -0.26 15.85
C ALA A 272 14.66 1.27 15.63
N LEU A 273 14.94 1.67 14.39
CA LEU A 273 14.85 3.07 13.96
C LEU A 273 13.57 3.28 13.17
N VAL A 274 13.07 4.51 13.19
CA VAL A 274 11.94 4.95 12.39
C VAL A 274 12.24 6.32 11.78
N SER A 275 11.85 6.54 10.52
CA SER A 275 11.93 7.83 9.85
C SER A 275 10.76 8.00 8.89
N PHE A 276 10.16 9.19 8.88
CA PHE A 276 9.10 9.56 7.94
C PHE A 276 8.99 11.08 7.85
N CYS A 277 8.49 11.57 6.72
CA CYS A 277 8.44 12.99 6.41
C CYS A 277 7.31 13.73 7.13
N ARG A 278 7.51 14.08 8.40
CA ARG A 278 6.67 15.04 9.13
C ARG A 278 7.51 15.87 10.10
N GLN A 279 7.16 17.15 10.24
CA GLN A 279 7.75 18.04 11.25
C GLN A 279 6.83 18.10 12.48
N GLY A 280 7.42 18.23 13.68
CA GLY A 280 6.66 18.29 14.93
C GLY A 280 6.21 16.92 15.46
N VAL A 281 6.81 15.83 14.98
CA VAL A 281 6.56 14.48 15.50
C VAL A 281 7.01 14.38 16.97
N ARG A 282 6.14 13.86 17.82
CA ARG A 282 6.42 13.60 19.24
C ARG A 282 6.59 12.11 19.48
N LYS A 283 7.67 11.72 20.16
CA LYS A 283 7.77 10.38 20.73
C LYS A 283 6.85 10.28 21.96
N THR A 284 5.91 9.36 21.95
CA THR A 284 4.89 9.19 23.01
C THR A 284 5.08 7.92 23.83
N GLY A 285 5.97 7.02 23.41
CA GLY A 285 6.33 5.81 24.15
C GLY A 285 7.66 5.22 23.67
N PRO A 286 8.05 4.03 24.16
CA PRO A 286 9.29 3.38 23.75
C PRO A 286 9.38 3.13 22.23
N THR A 287 8.24 2.86 21.59
CA THR A 287 8.13 2.52 20.16
C THR A 287 7.21 3.44 19.36
N THR A 288 6.43 4.28 20.03
CA THR A 288 5.35 5.07 19.42
C THR A 288 5.70 6.53 19.21
N PHE A 289 5.30 7.04 18.05
CA PHE A 289 5.50 8.41 17.59
C PHE A 289 4.17 8.96 17.07
N VAL A 290 3.81 10.16 17.49
CA VAL A 290 2.53 10.79 17.14
C VAL A 290 2.78 12.11 16.43
N TRP A 291 2.04 12.34 15.35
CA TRP A 291 1.93 13.61 14.66
C TRP A 291 0.45 13.97 14.53
N GLU A 292 0.11 15.21 14.84
CA GLU A 292 -1.25 15.71 14.83
C GLU A 292 -1.36 16.95 13.96
N ALA A 293 -2.47 17.07 13.24
CA ALA A 293 -2.80 18.24 12.45
C ALA A 293 -4.30 18.55 12.54
N ARG A 294 -4.64 19.82 12.32
CA ARG A 294 -6.01 20.32 12.19
C ARG A 294 -6.17 20.99 10.84
N ASP A 295 -7.38 20.90 10.29
CA ASP A 295 -7.70 21.38 8.95
C ASP A 295 -6.59 20.94 7.98
N TYR A 296 -6.31 19.66 7.91
CA TYR A 296 -5.17 19.14 7.19
C TYR A 296 -5.54 18.92 5.73
N VAL A 297 -4.75 19.48 4.82
CA VAL A 297 -4.78 19.11 3.39
C VAL A 297 -3.57 18.24 3.16
N PRO A 298 -3.76 16.94 2.91
CA PRO A 298 -2.66 16.04 2.69
C PRO A 298 -1.81 16.50 1.52
N ASP A 299 -0.54 16.76 1.73
CA ASP A 299 0.40 17.35 0.78
C ASP A 299 1.13 16.28 -0.04
N SER A 300 1.53 15.20 0.62
CA SER A 300 2.16 14.02 0.06
C SER A 300 1.66 12.76 0.76
N ASP A 301 1.79 11.63 0.08
CA ASP A 301 1.62 10.33 0.70
C ASP A 301 2.72 10.05 1.73
N LEU A 302 2.43 9.13 2.64
CA LEU A 302 3.30 8.73 3.73
C LEU A 302 4.17 7.55 3.31
N ARG A 303 5.44 7.60 3.72
CA ARG A 303 6.39 6.49 3.61
C ARG A 303 7.11 6.39 4.95
N VAL A 304 6.86 5.31 5.67
CA VAL A 304 7.52 5.04 6.94
C VAL A 304 8.68 4.09 6.72
N LEU A 305 9.90 4.57 6.97
CA LEU A 305 11.10 3.75 7.02
C LEU A 305 11.22 3.16 8.41
N LEU A 306 11.33 1.84 8.50
CA LEU A 306 11.73 1.12 9.71
C LEU A 306 13.08 0.45 9.45
N VAL A 307 13.99 0.46 10.42
CA VAL A 307 15.32 -0.17 10.30
C VAL A 307 15.58 -1.05 11.51
N SER A 308 15.93 -2.31 11.27
CA SER A 308 16.17 -3.30 12.31
C SER A 308 17.11 -4.40 11.81
N ASN A 309 17.88 -4.98 12.72
CA ASN A 309 18.72 -6.17 12.47
C ASN A 309 18.11 -7.47 12.98
N ASP A 310 16.93 -7.38 13.61
CA ASP A 310 16.23 -8.49 14.23
C ASP A 310 15.40 -9.27 13.20
N PRO A 311 15.65 -10.59 13.06
CA PRO A 311 14.89 -11.41 12.14
C PRO A 311 13.40 -11.52 12.46
N ALA A 312 12.98 -11.41 13.72
CA ALA A 312 11.57 -11.46 14.07
C ALA A 312 10.79 -10.25 13.54
N PHE A 313 11.49 -9.15 13.27
CA PHE A 313 10.95 -7.96 12.61
C PHE A 313 10.74 -8.17 11.09
N LEU A 314 11.27 -9.26 10.52
CA LEU A 314 11.22 -9.57 9.09
C LEU A 314 9.96 -10.30 8.64
N GLY A 315 9.11 -10.74 9.57
CA GLY A 315 8.06 -11.70 9.22
C GLY A 315 8.60 -13.07 8.81
N ASP A 316 9.90 -13.34 9.00
CA ASP A 316 10.49 -14.68 8.94
C ASP A 316 10.00 -15.44 10.20
N ARG A 317 8.80 -16.02 10.12
CA ARG A 317 8.33 -17.11 10.99
C ARG A 317 8.25 -18.39 10.19
#